data_AF-A0A483CVJ8-F1
#
_entry.id   AF-A0A483CVJ8-F1
#
_cell.length_a   1.000
_cell.length_b   1.000
_cell.length_c   1.000
_cell.angle_alpha   90.00
_cell.angle_beta   90.00
_cell.angle_gamma   90.00
#
_symmetry.space_group_name_H-M   'P 1'
#
loop_
_entity.id
_entity.type
_entity.pdbx_description
1 polymer ?
#
loop_
_entity_poly.entity_id
_entity_poly.type
_entity_poly.pdbx_seq_one_letter_code
_entity_poly.pdbx_strand_id
1 'polypeptide(L)'
;MPDTPDTPPCSVQDGAHCDACTLNERINCRWDRCVLNGFIAVCWATYPGTLVLLGIVFLLTGWWWPIAAYTLYVVGIFLFEFRFLCSHCPYYAGEGRVLRCLANNGAPKIWRYNPAPMNGTERSLMLLLVWSLYVVIPLVAGLSAIWLVYAGGEGTVALLATIGVVLLTLAASSTFLWIMKIYYCSRCINFSCPLNTVDKQTVDAYLEKNPVMREAWEGSGYSLTRK
;
A
#
# COMPACT_ATOMS: atom_id res chain seq x y z
N MET A 1 2.02 26.27 5.36
CA MET A 1 2.37 24.85 5.62
C MET A 1 1.07 24.12 5.91
N PRO A 2 0.87 22.85 5.51
CA PRO A 2 -0.28 22.10 6.03
C PRO A 2 -0.11 22.03 7.55
N ASP A 3 -1.16 22.45 8.27
CA ASP A 3 -1.13 22.68 9.72
C ASP A 3 -0.67 21.41 10.46
N THR A 4 0.51 21.47 11.08
CA THR A 4 0.96 20.44 12.02
C THR A 4 0.18 20.63 13.31
N PRO A 5 -0.45 19.57 13.86
CA PRO A 5 -1.17 19.68 15.12
C PRO A 5 -0.24 20.15 16.25
N ASP A 6 -0.75 20.98 17.18
CA ASP A 6 0.01 21.53 18.31
C ASP A 6 0.66 20.43 19.18
N THR A 7 0.09 19.22 19.16
CA THR A 7 0.70 18.01 19.72
C THR A 7 0.68 16.89 18.67
N PRO A 8 1.82 16.51 18.07
CA PRO A 8 1.86 15.48 17.05
C PRO A 8 1.68 14.07 17.65
N PRO A 9 1.27 13.05 16.88
CA PRO A 9 1.11 11.68 17.37
C PRO A 9 2.39 11.11 17.99
N CYS A 10 2.26 10.20 18.95
CA CYS A 10 3.41 9.62 19.66
C CYS A 10 4.41 8.90 18.72
N SER A 11 3.96 8.41 17.57
CA SER A 11 4.78 7.73 16.56
C SER A 11 5.81 8.64 15.90
N VAL A 12 5.60 9.96 15.91
CA VAL A 12 6.47 10.96 15.27
C VAL A 12 7.23 11.85 16.26
N GLN A 13 6.93 11.76 17.56
CA GLN A 13 7.64 12.51 18.60
C GLN A 13 9.00 11.86 18.92
N ASP A 14 10.07 12.67 19.00
CA ASP A 14 11.38 12.25 19.48
C ASP A 14 11.37 12.11 21.02
N GLY A 15 11.88 11.00 21.56
CA GLY A 15 12.03 10.80 23.02
C GLY A 15 10.76 10.37 23.79
N ALA A 16 9.56 10.41 23.19
CA ALA A 16 8.39 9.75 23.79
C ALA A 16 8.57 8.23 23.72
N HIS A 17 8.79 7.54 24.83
CA HIS A 17 9.00 6.09 24.81
C HIS A 17 7.75 5.35 24.30
N CYS A 18 7.73 4.96 23.02
CA CYS A 18 6.89 3.84 22.58
C CYS A 18 7.35 2.53 23.26
N ASP A 19 8.54 2.53 23.88
CA ASP A 19 9.11 1.43 24.68
C ASP A 19 8.40 1.22 26.02
N ALA A 20 7.81 2.26 26.62
CA ALA A 20 6.94 2.12 27.78
C ALA A 20 5.54 1.59 27.41
N CYS A 21 5.34 1.22 26.14
CA CYS A 21 4.07 0.77 25.60
C CYS A 21 4.16 -0.72 25.30
N THR A 22 3.28 -1.51 25.93
CA THR A 22 2.96 -2.90 25.58
C THR A 22 2.50 -3.11 24.12
N LEU A 23 2.51 -2.04 23.31
CA LEU A 23 2.16 -2.00 21.90
C LEU A 23 3.37 -2.16 20.97
N ASN A 24 4.62 -2.00 21.45
CA ASN A 24 5.81 -1.99 20.57
C ASN A 24 6.02 -3.33 19.82
N GLU A 25 5.60 -4.45 20.41
CA GLU A 25 5.66 -5.76 19.74
C GLU A 25 4.42 -6.05 18.87
N ARG A 26 3.34 -5.28 19.04
CA ARG A 26 2.07 -5.47 18.33
C ARG A 26 1.93 -4.59 17.10
N ILE A 27 2.54 -3.40 17.09
CA ILE A 27 2.48 -2.45 15.99
C ILE A 27 3.83 -1.79 15.72
N ASN A 28 4.09 -1.47 14.46
CA ASN A 28 5.28 -0.75 14.02
C ASN A 28 5.11 0.76 14.28
N CYS A 29 5.20 1.14 15.55
CA CYS A 29 5.04 2.52 16.04
C CYS A 29 6.17 3.46 15.58
N ARG A 30 7.36 2.91 15.31
CA ARG A 30 8.57 3.67 14.98
C ARG A 30 9.07 3.39 13.58
N TRP A 31 9.74 4.38 13.02
CA TRP A 31 10.43 4.25 11.75
C TRP A 31 11.58 3.26 11.89
N ASP A 32 11.60 2.28 11.00
CA ASP A 32 12.59 1.22 10.95
C ASP A 32 12.97 0.99 9.48
N ARG A 33 14.27 1.10 9.19
CA ARG A 33 14.81 0.98 7.84
C ARG A 33 14.76 -0.44 7.31
N CYS A 34 14.88 -1.45 8.17
CA CYS A 34 14.78 -2.85 7.78
C CYS A 34 13.34 -3.18 7.35
N VAL A 35 12.35 -2.69 8.11
CA VAL A 35 10.93 -2.83 7.74
C VAL A 35 10.62 -2.12 6.43
N LEU A 36 11.13 -0.90 6.24
CA LEU A 36 10.98 -0.15 4.99
C LEU A 36 11.59 -0.91 3.79
N ASN A 37 12.82 -1.39 3.92
CA ASN A 37 13.49 -2.12 2.84
C ASN A 37 12.74 -3.42 2.50
N GLY A 38 12.25 -4.13 3.51
CA GLY A 38 11.41 -5.32 3.33
C GLY A 38 10.11 -5.00 2.59
N PHE A 39 9.43 -3.91 2.97
CA PHE A 39 8.20 -3.48 2.32
C PHE A 39 8.44 -3.16 0.85
N ILE A 40 9.48 -2.37 0.54
CA ILE A 40 9.86 -2.02 -0.83
C ILE A 40 10.16 -3.29 -1.63
N ALA A 41 11.00 -4.19 -1.12
CA ALA A 41 11.36 -5.42 -1.82
C ALA A 41 10.12 -6.27 -2.20
N VAL A 42 9.13 -6.32 -1.31
CA VAL A 42 7.88 -7.06 -1.52
C VAL A 42 6.99 -6.35 -2.55
N CYS A 43 6.84 -5.02 -2.50
CA CYS A 43 6.06 -4.24 -3.47
C CYS A 43 6.56 -4.37 -4.92
N TRP A 44 7.86 -4.56 -5.12
CA TRP A 44 8.43 -4.70 -6.47
C TRP A 44 8.21 -6.08 -7.11
N ALA A 45 7.65 -7.07 -6.41
CA ALA A 45 7.59 -8.45 -6.92
C ALA A 45 6.70 -8.61 -8.18
N THR A 46 5.58 -7.88 -8.28
CA THR A 46 4.60 -8.03 -9.38
C THR A 46 4.88 -7.14 -10.59
N TYR A 47 5.53 -5.99 -10.37
CA TYR A 47 5.72 -4.98 -11.40
C TYR A 47 6.56 -5.47 -12.60
N PRO A 48 7.72 -6.12 -12.41
CA PRO A 48 8.53 -6.64 -13.52
C PRO A 48 7.79 -7.72 -14.33
N GLY A 49 7.08 -8.63 -13.68
CA GLY A 49 6.33 -9.70 -14.36
C GLY A 49 5.27 -9.13 -15.30
N THR A 50 4.54 -8.12 -14.83
CA THR A 50 3.53 -7.42 -15.64
C THR A 50 4.17 -6.70 -16.83
N LEU A 51 5.32 -6.03 -16.63
CA LEU A 51 6.05 -5.39 -17.73
C LEU A 51 6.56 -6.39 -18.78
N VAL A 52 7.03 -7.57 -18.36
CA VAL A 52 7.44 -8.63 -19.29
C VAL A 52 6.26 -9.08 -20.14
N LEU A 53 5.09 -9.31 -19.54
CA LEU A 53 3.89 -9.71 -20.27
C LEU A 53 3.43 -8.64 -21.27
N LEU A 54 3.43 -7.36 -20.86
CA LEU A 54 3.14 -6.24 -21.77
C LEU A 54 4.23 -6.07 -22.84
N GLY A 55 5.48 -6.41 -22.53
CA GLY A 55 6.58 -6.47 -23.49
C GLY A 55 6.37 -7.51 -24.59
N ILE A 56 5.86 -8.69 -24.23
CA ILE A 56 5.46 -9.71 -25.22
C ILE A 56 4.36 -9.18 -26.14
N VAL A 57 3.33 -8.53 -25.57
CA VAL A 57 2.26 -7.89 -26.36
C VAL A 57 2.86 -6.87 -27.34
N PHE A 58 3.76 -6.01 -26.86
CA PHE A 58 4.44 -5.02 -27.69
C PHE A 58 5.24 -5.66 -28.83
N LEU A 59 6.05 -6.70 -28.54
CA LEU A 59 6.89 -7.35 -29.54
C LEU A 59 6.07 -8.02 -30.66
N LEU A 60 4.91 -8.59 -30.33
CA LEU A 60 4.07 -9.30 -31.30
C LEU A 60 3.15 -8.39 -32.11
N THR A 61 2.78 -7.22 -31.58
CA THR A 61 1.75 -6.34 -32.18
C THR A 61 2.25 -4.95 -32.58
N GLY A 62 3.42 -4.53 -32.06
CA GLY A 62 3.89 -3.16 -32.11
C GLY A 62 3.14 -2.19 -31.18
N TRP A 63 2.20 -2.66 -30.37
CA TRP A 63 1.40 -1.80 -29.48
C TRP A 63 2.19 -1.41 -28.24
N TRP A 64 2.83 -0.25 -28.26
CA TRP A 64 3.59 0.30 -27.12
C TRP A 64 2.69 0.94 -26.06
N TRP A 65 1.49 1.37 -26.42
CA TRP A 65 0.60 2.13 -25.55
C TRP A 65 0.20 1.39 -24.25
N PRO A 66 0.05 0.05 -24.19
CA PRO A 66 -0.26 -0.63 -22.93
C PRO A 66 0.85 -0.49 -21.88
N ILE A 67 2.12 -0.50 -22.31
CA ILE A 67 3.27 -0.28 -21.42
C ILE A 67 3.25 1.15 -20.88
N ALA A 68 3.02 2.12 -21.76
CA ALA A 68 2.91 3.53 -21.36
C ALA A 68 1.71 3.76 -20.42
N ALA A 69 0.55 3.20 -20.74
CA ALA A 69 -0.65 3.28 -19.91
C ALA A 69 -0.42 2.65 -18.53
N TYR A 70 0.20 1.47 -18.46
CA TYR A 70 0.52 0.82 -17.19
C TYR A 70 1.51 1.64 -16.37
N THR A 71 2.54 2.20 -16.99
CA THR A 71 3.53 3.05 -16.31
C THR A 71 2.88 4.31 -15.74
N LEU A 72 2.07 5.00 -16.55
CA LEU A 72 1.30 6.17 -16.11
C LEU A 72 0.31 5.81 -14.99
N TYR A 73 -0.32 4.64 -15.08
CA TYR A 73 -1.24 4.15 -14.07
C TYR A 73 -0.55 3.91 -12.72
N VAL A 74 0.62 3.26 -12.72
CA VAL A 74 1.42 3.03 -11.50
C VAL A 74 1.86 4.37 -10.88
N VAL A 75 2.36 5.31 -11.69
CA VAL A 75 2.71 6.66 -11.22
C VAL A 75 1.48 7.39 -10.66
N GLY A 76 0.33 7.27 -11.32
CA GLY A 76 -0.93 7.85 -10.87
C GLY A 76 -1.38 7.28 -9.53
N ILE A 77 -1.26 5.97 -9.31
CA ILE A 77 -1.58 5.32 -8.03
C ILE A 77 -0.81 5.96 -6.89
N PHE A 78 0.50 6.21 -7.04
CA PHE A 78 1.28 6.85 -5.97
C PHE A 78 0.68 8.19 -5.54
N LEU A 79 0.19 9.01 -6.47
CA LEU A 79 -0.45 10.28 -6.15
C LEU A 79 -1.77 10.10 -5.39
N PHE A 80 -2.60 9.14 -5.80
CA PHE A 80 -3.86 8.83 -5.13
C PHE A 80 -3.65 8.17 -3.76
N GLU A 81 -2.69 7.26 -3.65
CA GLU A 81 -2.30 6.61 -2.39
C GLU A 81 -1.79 7.65 -1.38
N PHE A 82 -1.07 8.68 -1.83
CA PHE A 82 -0.68 9.78 -0.94
C PHE A 82 -1.88 10.56 -0.40
N ARG A 83 -2.93 10.72 -1.21
CA ARG A 83 -4.15 11.43 -0.81
C ARG A 83 -5.07 10.60 0.08
N PHE A 84 -5.22 9.31 -0.19
CA PHE A 84 -6.18 8.48 0.56
C PHE A 84 -5.49 7.77 1.71
N LEU A 85 -4.30 7.22 1.51
CA LEU A 85 -3.65 6.39 2.52
C LEU A 85 -2.77 7.23 3.43
N CYS A 86 -1.89 8.04 2.85
CA CYS A 86 -0.87 8.73 3.63
C CYS A 86 -1.45 9.85 4.49
N SER A 87 -2.39 10.64 3.99
CA SER A 87 -2.99 11.74 4.78
C SER A 87 -3.71 11.28 6.05
N HIS A 88 -4.16 10.01 6.10
CA HIS A 88 -4.81 9.44 7.29
C HIS A 88 -3.83 8.76 8.26
N CYS A 89 -2.58 8.59 7.85
CA CYS A 89 -1.57 7.89 8.64
C CYS A 89 -0.94 8.82 9.70
N PRO A 90 -0.77 8.37 10.96
CA PRO A 90 -0.11 9.17 12.01
C PRO A 90 1.30 9.67 11.63
N TYR A 91 2.06 8.92 10.81
CA TYR A 91 3.37 9.35 10.32
C TYR A 91 3.32 10.64 9.49
N TYR A 92 2.16 10.98 8.93
CA TYR A 92 1.98 12.16 8.10
C TYR A 92 2.00 13.46 8.92
N ALA A 93 1.58 13.39 10.18
CA ALA A 93 1.55 14.51 11.12
C ALA A 93 2.93 14.95 11.63
N GLY A 94 4.00 14.19 11.34
CA GLY A 94 5.35 14.58 11.70
C GLY A 94 5.78 15.88 11.01
N GLU A 95 6.89 16.47 11.47
CA GLU A 95 7.41 17.71 10.88
C GLU A 95 8.00 17.52 9.48
N GLY A 96 8.25 18.63 8.78
CA GLY A 96 8.91 18.67 7.48
C GLY A 96 7.99 18.41 6.27
N ARG A 97 8.54 18.66 5.06
CA ARG A 97 7.83 18.52 3.77
C ARG A 97 7.86 17.11 3.18
N VAL A 98 8.61 16.21 3.81
CA VAL A 98 8.86 14.85 3.31
C VAL A 98 8.39 13.85 4.36
N LEU A 99 7.72 12.80 3.91
CA LEU A 99 7.17 11.75 4.75
C LEU A 99 8.29 10.82 5.23
N ARG A 100 8.36 10.61 6.54
CA ARG A 100 9.18 9.58 7.19
C ARG A 100 8.26 8.49 7.69
N CYS A 101 8.12 7.41 6.92
CA CYS A 101 7.24 6.28 7.27
C CYS A 101 7.82 4.95 6.79
N LEU A 102 7.12 3.86 7.08
CA LEU A 102 7.59 2.48 6.82
C LEU A 102 7.28 1.97 5.40
N ALA A 103 6.57 2.75 4.58
CA ALA A 103 6.14 2.36 3.24
C ALA A 103 6.60 3.38 2.19
N ASN A 104 6.05 4.60 2.27
CA ASN A 104 6.30 5.69 1.33
C ASN A 104 7.31 6.72 1.87
N ASN A 105 8.41 6.24 2.45
CA ASN A 105 9.47 7.11 2.95
C ASN A 105 10.05 7.95 1.81
N GLY A 106 10.16 9.26 2.01
CA GLY A 106 10.65 10.18 0.97
C GLY A 106 9.55 10.82 0.13
N ALA A 107 8.29 10.38 0.27
CA ALA A 107 7.18 10.99 -0.46
C ALA A 107 6.91 12.45 0.00
N PRO A 108 6.59 13.37 -0.92
CA PRO A 108 6.27 14.75 -0.56
C PRO A 108 4.90 14.83 0.16
N LYS A 109 4.83 15.62 1.23
CA LYS A 109 3.58 15.91 1.96
C LYS A 109 2.79 17.03 1.27
N ILE A 110 2.04 16.66 0.22
CA ILE A 110 1.27 17.62 -0.60
C ILE A 110 -0.11 17.92 0.02
N TRP A 111 -0.66 16.98 0.79
CA TRP A 111 -2.01 17.02 1.32
C TRP A 111 -2.03 17.47 2.79
N ARG A 112 -3.23 17.75 3.33
CA ARG A 112 -3.41 18.02 4.77
C ARG A 112 -3.56 16.71 5.53
N TYR A 113 -3.05 16.68 6.75
CA TYR A 113 -3.26 15.55 7.66
C TYR A 113 -4.75 15.47 8.03
N ASN A 114 -5.34 14.28 7.91
CA ASN A 114 -6.71 13.98 8.28
C ASN A 114 -6.74 12.74 9.18
N PRO A 115 -6.70 12.87 10.51
CA PRO A 115 -6.64 11.73 11.43
C PRO A 115 -7.89 10.85 11.42
N ALA A 116 -9.00 11.29 10.83
CA ALA A 116 -10.26 10.56 10.81
C ALA A 116 -10.14 9.22 10.07
N PRO A 117 -11.00 8.23 10.35
CA PRO A 117 -11.11 7.04 9.52
C PRO A 117 -11.46 7.40 8.08
N MET A 118 -10.98 6.57 7.15
CA MET A 118 -11.25 6.71 5.74
C MET A 118 -12.76 6.59 5.47
N ASN A 119 -13.30 7.47 4.63
CA ASN A 119 -14.73 7.37 4.29
C ASN A 119 -14.99 6.17 3.35
N GLY A 120 -16.27 5.82 3.14
CA GLY A 120 -16.63 4.65 2.34
C GLY A 120 -16.14 4.70 0.87
N THR A 121 -16.07 5.88 0.27
CA THR A 121 -15.66 6.05 -1.13
C THR A 121 -14.14 5.92 -1.27
N GLU A 122 -13.36 6.59 -0.43
CA GLU A 122 -11.90 6.46 -0.35
C GLU A 122 -11.51 5.00 -0.08
N ARG A 123 -12.24 4.32 0.82
CA ARG A 123 -12.04 2.90 1.13
C ARG A 123 -12.24 2.01 -0.09
N SER A 124 -13.32 2.25 -0.84
CA SER A 124 -13.66 1.47 -2.03
C SER A 124 -12.67 1.71 -3.16
N LEU A 125 -12.25 2.97 -3.36
CA LEU A 125 -11.22 3.34 -4.31
C LEU A 125 -9.89 2.68 -3.98
N MET A 126 -9.45 2.69 -2.72
CA MET A 126 -8.21 2.05 -2.31
C MET A 126 -8.20 0.53 -2.61
N LEU A 127 -9.32 -0.16 -2.30
CA LEU A 127 -9.46 -1.57 -2.62
C LEU A 127 -9.43 -1.82 -4.13
N LEU A 128 -10.11 -0.97 -4.92
CA LEU A 128 -10.09 -1.04 -6.37
C LEU A 128 -8.68 -0.84 -6.93
N LEU A 129 -7.89 0.10 -6.41
CA LEU A 129 -6.51 0.34 -6.83
C LEU A 129 -5.60 -0.87 -6.53
N VAL A 130 -5.69 -1.46 -5.34
CA VAL A 130 -4.92 -2.68 -5.01
C VAL A 130 -5.35 -3.84 -5.91
N TRP A 131 -6.64 -4.07 -6.07
CA TRP A 131 -7.16 -5.19 -6.86
C TRP A 131 -6.81 -5.05 -8.34
N SER A 132 -6.92 -3.85 -8.90
CA SER A 132 -6.55 -3.60 -10.29
C SER A 132 -5.05 -3.77 -10.53
N LEU A 133 -4.19 -3.25 -9.66
CA LEU A 133 -2.74 -3.32 -9.81
C LEU A 133 -2.18 -4.74 -9.67
N TYR A 134 -2.65 -5.49 -8.67
CA TYR A 134 -2.09 -6.80 -8.32
C TYR A 134 -2.89 -8.00 -8.86
N VAL A 135 -4.09 -7.79 -9.40
CA VAL A 135 -4.92 -8.89 -9.93
C VAL A 135 -5.34 -8.63 -11.36
N VAL A 136 -6.08 -7.55 -11.64
CA VAL A 136 -6.71 -7.34 -12.96
C VAL A 136 -5.68 -7.12 -14.05
N ILE A 137 -4.77 -6.16 -13.87
CA ILE A 137 -3.82 -5.80 -14.92
C ILE A 137 -2.86 -6.95 -15.23
N PRO A 138 -2.23 -7.63 -14.24
CA PRO A 138 -1.39 -8.79 -14.52
C PRO A 138 -2.15 -9.92 -15.23
N LEU A 139 -3.40 -10.18 -14.83
CA LEU A 139 -4.24 -11.21 -15.45
C LEU A 139 -4.59 -10.87 -16.90
N VAL A 140 -5.04 -9.64 -17.16
CA VAL A 140 -5.37 -9.19 -18.52
C VAL A 140 -4.13 -9.21 -19.41
N ALA A 141 -3.00 -8.66 -18.95
CA ALA A 141 -1.74 -8.69 -19.68
C ALA A 141 -1.30 -10.13 -19.98
N GLY A 142 -1.43 -11.03 -19.01
CA GLY A 142 -1.10 -12.44 -19.16
C GLY A 142 -1.98 -13.17 -20.17
N LEU A 143 -3.30 -13.01 -20.09
CA LEU A 143 -4.24 -13.62 -21.02
C LEU A 143 -4.05 -13.09 -22.44
N SER A 144 -3.81 -11.78 -22.59
CA SER A 144 -3.50 -11.17 -23.89
C SER A 144 -2.20 -11.72 -24.47
N ALA A 145 -1.13 -11.83 -23.67
CA ALA A 145 0.14 -12.40 -24.12
C ALA A 145 0.00 -13.87 -24.55
N ILE A 146 -0.69 -14.70 -23.75
CA ILE A 146 -0.95 -16.11 -24.09
C ILE A 146 -1.72 -16.21 -25.42
N TRP A 147 -2.79 -15.42 -25.57
CA TRP A 147 -3.61 -15.44 -26.77
C TRP A 147 -2.81 -15.04 -28.02
N LEU A 148 -2.00 -13.97 -27.93
CA LEU A 148 -1.16 -13.51 -29.05
C LEU A 148 -0.10 -14.55 -29.44
N VAL A 149 0.59 -15.14 -28.47
CA VAL A 149 1.60 -16.18 -28.72
C VAL A 149 0.97 -17.42 -29.37
N TYR A 150 -0.22 -17.82 -28.91
CA TYR A 150 -0.97 -18.93 -29.50
C TYR A 150 -1.45 -18.63 -30.92
N ALA A 151 -2.09 -17.47 -31.13
CA ALA A 151 -2.65 -17.07 -32.42
C ALA A 151 -1.56 -16.76 -33.47
N GLY A 152 -0.40 -16.26 -33.04
CA GLY A 152 0.76 -15.99 -33.90
C GLY A 152 1.51 -17.24 -34.35
N GLY A 153 1.28 -18.39 -33.71
CA GLY A 153 1.95 -19.64 -34.08
C GLY A 153 3.43 -19.69 -33.71
N GLU A 154 3.85 -18.94 -32.67
CA GLU A 154 5.25 -18.80 -32.21
C GLU A 154 5.87 -20.11 -31.65
N GLY A 155 5.08 -21.19 -31.61
CA GLY A 155 5.50 -22.51 -31.21
C GLY A 155 5.27 -22.85 -29.73
N THR A 156 5.32 -24.15 -29.42
CA THR A 156 4.98 -24.68 -28.10
C THR A 156 5.88 -24.16 -26.98
N VAL A 157 7.17 -23.95 -27.26
CA VAL A 157 8.13 -23.46 -26.27
C VAL A 157 7.80 -22.03 -25.84
N ALA A 158 7.50 -21.14 -26.79
CA ALA A 158 7.12 -19.76 -26.51
C ALA A 158 5.81 -19.69 -25.70
N LEU A 159 4.84 -20.54 -26.05
CA LEU A 159 3.57 -20.64 -25.32
C LEU A 159 3.77 -21.10 -23.87
N LEU A 160 4.53 -22.17 -23.65
CA LEU A 160 4.82 -22.69 -22.30
C LEU A 160 5.62 -21.67 -21.46
N ALA A 161 6.60 -20.99 -22.06
CA ALA A 161 7.35 -19.94 -21.39
C ALA A 161 6.43 -18.79 -20.96
N THR A 162 5.53 -18.34 -21.85
CA THR A 162 4.57 -17.27 -21.55
C THR A 162 3.62 -17.67 -20.44
N ILE A 163 3.06 -18.88 -20.47
CA ILE A 163 2.24 -19.43 -19.38
C ILE A 163 3.03 -19.45 -18.07
N GLY A 164 4.30 -19.87 -18.10
CA GLY A 164 5.19 -19.86 -16.93
C GLY A 164 5.35 -18.46 -16.32
N VAL A 165 5.55 -17.43 -17.14
CA VAL A 165 5.64 -16.03 -16.68
C VAL A 165 4.32 -15.57 -16.06
N VAL A 166 3.18 -15.92 -16.64
CA VAL A 166 1.86 -15.59 -16.08
C VAL A 166 1.68 -16.23 -14.71
N LEU A 167 1.94 -17.53 -14.58
CA LEU A 167 1.81 -18.25 -13.32
C LEU A 167 2.74 -17.67 -12.24
N LEU A 168 3.99 -17.37 -12.59
CA LEU A 168 4.94 -16.74 -11.67
C LEU A 168 4.48 -15.35 -11.23
N THR A 169 3.93 -14.55 -12.14
CA THR A 169 3.42 -13.19 -11.83
C THR A 169 2.20 -13.25 -10.91
N LEU A 170 1.28 -14.19 -11.13
CA LEU A 170 0.12 -14.40 -10.26
C LEU A 170 0.52 -14.95 -8.89
N ALA A 171 1.50 -15.86 -8.85
CA ALA A 171 2.06 -16.37 -7.59
C ALA A 171 2.73 -15.23 -6.82
N ALA A 172 3.57 -14.42 -7.46
CA ALA A 172 4.22 -13.26 -6.86
C ALA A 172 3.20 -12.26 -6.28
N SER A 173 2.12 -11.98 -7.01
CA SER A 173 1.04 -11.10 -6.55
C SER A 173 0.28 -11.67 -5.35
N SER A 174 0.02 -12.98 -5.35
CA SER A 174 -0.62 -13.67 -4.23
C SER A 174 0.27 -13.66 -2.99
N THR A 175 1.56 -13.96 -3.16
CA THR A 175 2.57 -13.89 -2.10
C THR A 175 2.71 -12.48 -1.55
N PHE A 176 2.71 -11.45 -2.41
CA PHE A 176 2.70 -10.05 -1.99
C PHE A 176 1.53 -9.76 -1.05
N LEU A 177 0.29 -10.05 -1.47
CA LEU A 177 -0.91 -9.78 -0.67
C LEU A 177 -0.89 -10.56 0.65
N TRP A 178 -0.40 -11.79 0.63
CA TRP A 178 -0.28 -12.64 1.82
C TRP A 178 0.75 -12.10 2.81
N ILE A 179 1.96 -11.75 2.34
CA ILE A 179 3.01 -11.15 3.16
C ILE A 179 2.53 -9.81 3.74
N MET A 180 1.89 -8.98 2.91
CA MET A 180 1.31 -7.71 3.34
C MET A 180 0.33 -7.93 4.48
N LYS A 181 -0.63 -8.85 4.33
CA LYS A 181 -1.63 -9.14 5.35
C LYS A 181 -1.01 -9.62 6.67
N ILE A 182 -0.05 -10.53 6.61
CA ILE A 182 0.49 -11.20 7.81
C ILE A 182 1.53 -10.35 8.53
N TYR A 183 2.44 -9.69 7.83
CA TYR A 183 3.61 -9.06 8.43
C TYR A 183 3.50 -7.54 8.55
N TYR A 184 2.79 -6.89 7.62
CA TYR A 184 2.74 -5.42 7.56
C TYR A 184 1.40 -4.87 8.05
N CYS A 185 0.29 -5.29 7.43
CA CYS A 185 -1.06 -4.80 7.74
C CYS A 185 -1.53 -5.14 9.15
N SER A 186 -1.05 -6.26 9.72
CA SER A 186 -1.34 -6.69 11.08
C SER A 186 -0.61 -5.88 12.16
N ARG A 187 0.34 -5.03 11.76
CA ARG A 187 1.18 -4.21 12.65
C ARG A 187 1.18 -2.73 12.23
N CYS A 188 0.40 -2.35 11.23
CA CYS A 188 0.42 -0.99 10.68
C CYS A 188 -0.38 -0.03 11.57
N ILE A 189 0.17 1.16 11.85
CA ILE A 189 -0.52 2.19 12.64
C ILE A 189 -1.52 3.03 11.81
N ASN A 190 -1.59 2.81 10.49
CA ASN A 190 -2.63 3.41 9.66
C ASN A 190 -3.91 2.57 9.75
N PHE A 191 -4.65 2.72 10.84
CA PHE A 191 -5.87 1.95 11.11
C PHE A 191 -7.02 2.31 10.15
N SER A 192 -6.94 3.45 9.46
CA SER A 192 -7.92 3.88 8.45
C SER A 192 -7.82 3.06 7.15
N CYS A 193 -6.71 2.35 6.92
CA CYS A 193 -6.51 1.53 5.73
C CYS A 193 -7.47 0.31 5.73
N PRO A 194 -8.20 0.02 4.64
CA PRO A 194 -9.08 -1.15 4.57
C PRO A 194 -8.36 -2.50 4.68
N LEU A 195 -7.06 -2.53 4.42
CA LEU A 195 -6.25 -3.75 4.50
C LEU A 195 -5.67 -3.96 5.90
N ASN A 196 -5.79 -2.98 6.81
CA ASN A 196 -5.30 -3.09 8.18
C ASN A 196 -6.06 -4.19 8.94
N THR A 197 -5.31 -5.02 9.68
CA THR A 197 -5.90 -6.14 10.45
C THR A 197 -5.49 -6.11 11.92
N VAL A 198 -5.06 -4.95 12.43
CA VAL A 198 -4.76 -4.76 13.85
C VAL A 198 -6.04 -4.94 14.66
N ASP A 199 -5.96 -5.65 15.78
CA ASP A 199 -7.11 -5.91 16.63
C ASP A 199 -7.60 -4.64 17.36
N LYS A 200 -8.90 -4.61 17.70
CA LYS A 200 -9.53 -3.44 18.31
C LYS A 200 -8.86 -3.01 19.62
N GLN A 201 -8.41 -3.94 20.47
CA GLN A 201 -7.79 -3.58 21.76
C GLN A 201 -6.48 -2.82 21.55
N THR A 202 -5.70 -3.25 20.55
CA THR A 202 -4.47 -2.57 20.14
C THR A 202 -4.77 -1.19 19.54
N VAL A 203 -5.83 -1.05 18.74
CA VAL A 203 -6.28 0.26 18.21
C VAL A 203 -6.72 1.19 19.34
N ASP A 204 -7.59 0.73 20.25
CA ASP A 204 -8.09 1.51 21.39
C ASP A 204 -6.93 2.02 22.26
N ALA A 205 -6.00 1.14 22.62
CA ALA A 205 -4.82 1.49 23.42
C ALA A 205 -3.90 2.50 22.71
N TYR A 206 -3.82 2.46 21.37
CA TYR A 206 -3.10 3.48 20.62
C TYR A 206 -3.83 4.82 20.63
N LEU A 207 -5.15 4.82 20.40
CA LEU A 207 -5.98 6.05 20.38
C LEU A 207 -5.98 6.75 21.76
N GLU A 208 -6.01 6.01 22.87
CA GLU A 208 -5.90 6.58 24.22
C GLU A 208 -4.66 7.46 24.41
N LYS A 209 -3.55 7.11 23.73
CA LYS A 209 -2.29 7.86 23.78
C LYS A 209 -2.19 8.97 22.72
N ASN A 210 -3.13 9.05 21.80
CA ASN A 210 -3.12 9.97 20.66
C ASN A 210 -4.43 10.76 20.61
N PRO A 211 -4.57 11.81 21.45
CA PRO A 211 -5.85 12.49 21.66
C PRO A 211 -6.44 13.09 20.38
N VAL A 212 -5.61 13.70 19.52
CA VAL A 212 -6.03 14.27 18.23
C VAL A 212 -6.65 13.20 17.32
N MET A 213 -6.05 12.00 17.28
CA MET A 213 -6.58 10.91 16.46
C MET A 213 -7.83 10.30 17.09
N ARG A 214 -7.84 10.12 18.42
CA ARG A 214 -9.00 9.65 19.16
C ARG A 214 -10.23 10.51 18.93
N GLU A 215 -10.11 11.82 19.07
CA GLU A 215 -11.22 12.76 18.90
C GLU A 215 -11.82 12.68 17.49
N ALA A 216 -10.97 12.60 16.46
CA ALA A 216 -11.42 12.46 15.07
C ALA A 216 -12.14 11.13 14.82
N TRP A 217 -11.69 10.05 15.47
CA TRP A 217 -12.32 8.74 15.37
C TRP A 217 -13.66 8.70 16.11
N GLU A 218 -13.71 9.21 17.33
CA GLU A 218 -14.95 9.30 18.13
C GLU A 218 -15.99 10.20 17.43
N GLY A 219 -15.56 11.33 16.86
CA GLY A 219 -16.41 12.19 16.03
C GLY A 219 -16.94 11.52 14.75
N SER A 220 -16.29 10.45 14.29
CA SER A 220 -16.74 9.61 13.17
C SER A 220 -17.61 8.43 13.61
N GLY A 221 -17.97 8.35 14.89
CA GLY A 221 -18.81 7.29 15.47
C GLY A 221 -18.04 6.09 16.01
N TYR A 222 -16.71 6.15 16.12
CA TYR A 222 -15.93 5.11 16.79
C TYR A 222 -16.13 5.17 18.31
N SER A 223 -16.17 4.03 19.00
CA SER A 223 -16.21 3.97 20.46
C SER A 223 -15.07 3.13 21.02
N LEU A 224 -14.34 3.70 21.98
CA LEU A 224 -13.33 2.97 22.74
C LEU A 224 -14.02 1.90 23.60
N THR A 225 -13.48 0.69 23.60
CA THR A 225 -13.91 -0.33 24.55
C THR A 225 -13.30 0.03 25.90
N ARG A 226 -14.06 0.68 26.79
CA ARG A 226 -13.61 0.92 28.16
C ARG A 226 -13.31 -0.43 28.83
N LYS A 227 -12.12 -0.55 29.40
CA LYS A 227 -11.83 -1.59 30.39
C LYS A 227 -12.49 -1.25 31.72
#